data_AF-A0A1B6M245-F1
#
_entry.id   AF-A0A1B6M245-F1
#
_cell.length_a   1.000
_cell.length_b   1.000
_cell.length_c   1.000
_cell.angle_alpha   90.00
_cell.angle_beta   90.00
_cell.angle_gamma   90.00
#
_symmetry.space_group_name_H-M   'P 1'
#
loop_
_entity.id
_entity.type
_entity.pdbx_description
1 polymer ?
#
loop_
_entity_poly.entity_id
_entity_poly.type
_entity_poly.pdbx_seq_one_letter_code
_entity_poly.pdbx_strand_id
1 'polypeptide(L)'
;YLPRIVVTCSVTFVGTMNKWELSIGLVTFFIGVLEASGGSIDIKKVDKNICKVLGKPTDGNPAEESALMKNLQTYYEYLDNINDRIDRGWREEANVKTLLQAIGEEGPQMVKVTVDAEAFKKAYEWDDDDVDTMTATILGIKYMWDQVTKRTNFLQSSN
;
A
#
# COMPACT_ATOMS: atom_id res chain seq x y z
N TYR A 1 -14.49 7.90 32.04
CA TYR A 1 -15.37 8.55 31.05
C TYR A 1 -14.52 9.03 29.89
N LEU A 2 -14.51 8.30 28.77
CA LEU A 2 -13.87 8.69 27.52
C LEU A 2 -14.99 8.93 26.48
N PRO A 3 -14.97 10.01 25.71
CA PRO A 3 -16.04 10.31 24.78
C PRO A 3 -15.93 9.42 23.52
N ARG A 4 -17.05 8.82 23.13
CA ARG A 4 -17.23 8.19 21.82
C ARG A 4 -17.21 9.28 20.75
N ILE A 5 -16.21 9.27 19.89
CA ILE A 5 -16.21 10.05 18.66
C ILE A 5 -17.14 9.32 17.68
N VAL A 6 -18.28 9.92 17.39
CA VAL A 6 -19.18 9.48 16.32
C VAL A 6 -18.77 10.23 15.05
N VAL A 7 -18.19 9.52 14.10
CA VAL A 7 -17.92 10.05 12.75
C VAL A 7 -19.18 9.83 11.91
N THR A 8 -20.00 10.86 11.76
CA THR A 8 -21.06 10.90 10.75
C THR A 8 -20.45 11.33 9.42
N CYS A 9 -20.37 10.40 8.46
CA CYS A 9 -20.01 10.71 7.07
C CYS A 9 -21.30 10.85 6.24
N SER A 10 -21.66 12.07 5.88
CA SER A 10 -22.77 12.37 4.97
C SER A 10 -22.30 12.15 3.53
N VAL A 11 -22.69 11.06 2.90
CA VAL A 11 -22.47 10.85 1.46
C VAL A 11 -23.47 11.73 0.71
N THR A 12 -22.99 12.81 0.10
CA THR A 12 -23.81 13.63 -0.80
C THR A 12 -23.68 13.07 -2.20
N PHE A 13 -24.71 12.35 -2.65
CA PHE A 13 -24.81 11.73 -3.96
C PHE A 13 -25.38 12.73 -4.97
N VAL A 14 -24.56 13.32 -5.84
CA VAL A 14 -25.05 13.97 -7.06
C VAL A 14 -23.99 13.88 -8.18
N GLY A 15 -24.38 13.25 -9.30
CA GLY A 15 -23.91 13.60 -10.64
C GLY A 15 -22.76 12.78 -11.23
N THR A 16 -23.12 11.81 -12.08
CA THR A 16 -22.32 11.22 -13.19
C THR A 16 -20.80 11.21 -12.98
N MET A 17 -20.35 10.29 -12.13
CA MET A 17 -18.92 10.03 -11.90
C MET A 17 -18.35 9.12 -13.00
N ASN A 18 -17.21 9.52 -13.56
CA ASN A 18 -16.45 8.69 -14.52
C ASN A 18 -15.85 7.47 -13.80
N LYS A 19 -15.61 6.36 -14.52
CA LYS A 19 -15.08 5.09 -13.96
C LYS A 19 -13.84 5.29 -13.04
N TRP A 20 -13.00 6.25 -13.37
CA TRP A 20 -11.81 6.64 -12.58
C TRP A 20 -12.12 7.14 -11.17
N GLU A 21 -13.26 7.80 -10.96
CA GLU A 21 -13.64 8.32 -9.64
C GLU A 21 -14.30 7.24 -8.75
N LEU A 22 -14.86 6.19 -9.35
CA LEU A 22 -15.31 5.00 -8.62
C LEU A 22 -14.13 4.23 -8.02
N SER A 23 -12.99 4.19 -8.73
CA SER A 23 -11.76 3.56 -8.22
C SER A 23 -11.23 4.28 -6.97
N ILE A 24 -11.26 5.61 -6.96
CA ILE A 24 -10.86 6.42 -5.79
C ILE A 24 -11.86 6.24 -4.62
N GLY A 25 -13.15 6.12 -4.92
CA GLY A 25 -14.21 5.84 -3.95
C GLY A 25 -14.11 4.46 -3.27
N LEU A 26 -13.70 3.43 -4.01
CA LEU A 26 -13.45 2.09 -3.48
C LEU A 26 -12.21 2.08 -2.58
N VAL A 27 -11.13 2.75 -2.99
CA VAL A 27 -9.94 2.94 -2.16
C VAL A 27 -10.32 3.58 -0.82
N THR A 28 -11.19 4.59 -0.81
CA THR A 28 -11.63 5.25 0.43
C THR A 28 -12.56 4.41 1.31
N PHE A 29 -13.38 3.52 0.75
CA PHE A 29 -14.24 2.63 1.55
C PHE A 29 -13.45 1.54 2.29
N PHE A 30 -12.31 1.09 1.75
CA PHE A 30 -11.45 0.09 2.42
C PHE A 30 -10.53 0.68 3.49
N ILE A 31 -10.21 1.99 3.44
CA ILE A 31 -9.40 2.70 4.47
C ILE A 31 -9.99 2.52 5.87
N GLY A 32 -11.33 2.50 6.02
CA GLY A 32 -11.98 2.36 7.32
C GLY A 32 -11.93 0.96 7.95
N VAL A 33 -11.64 -0.09 7.19
CA VAL A 33 -11.67 -1.49 7.67
C VAL A 33 -10.32 -1.92 8.27
N LEU A 34 -9.21 -1.27 7.88
CA LEU A 34 -7.87 -1.67 8.32
C LEU A 34 -7.55 -1.28 9.78
N GLU A 35 -8.14 -0.20 10.31
CA GLU A 35 -7.93 0.24 11.70
C GLU A 35 -8.42 -0.76 12.77
N ALA A 36 -9.15 -1.82 12.38
CA ALA A 36 -9.74 -2.78 13.32
C ALA A 36 -8.89 -4.04 13.60
N SER A 37 -7.74 -4.25 12.92
CA SER A 37 -6.93 -5.45 13.13
C SER A 37 -5.64 -5.17 13.92
N GLY A 38 -5.71 -5.32 15.24
CA GLY A 38 -4.59 -5.20 16.18
C GLY A 38 -3.53 -6.32 16.09
N GLY A 39 -3.17 -6.76 14.88
CA GLY A 39 -2.04 -7.65 14.63
C GLY A 39 -0.85 -6.86 14.11
N SER A 40 0.34 -7.06 14.68
CA SER A 40 1.58 -6.53 14.11
C SER A 40 1.78 -7.12 12.71
N ILE A 41 1.64 -6.31 11.67
CA ILE A 41 1.84 -6.73 10.27
C ILE A 41 3.34 -6.97 10.04
N ASP A 42 3.70 -8.18 9.63
CA ASP A 42 5.07 -8.51 9.18
C ASP A 42 5.26 -8.03 7.74
N ILE A 43 5.71 -6.78 7.59
CA ILE A 43 5.84 -6.11 6.30
C ILE A 43 6.86 -6.78 5.37
N LYS A 44 7.90 -7.46 5.92
CA LYS A 44 8.86 -8.22 5.09
C LYS A 44 8.20 -9.44 4.46
N LYS A 45 7.34 -10.12 5.22
CA LYS A 45 6.57 -11.24 4.70
C LYS A 45 5.60 -10.78 3.60
N VAL A 46 4.99 -9.61 3.77
CA VAL A 46 4.14 -9.00 2.73
C VAL A 46 4.96 -8.73 1.45
N ASP A 47 6.12 -8.06 1.57
CA ASP A 47 7.02 -7.80 0.42
C ASP A 47 7.43 -9.08 -0.30
N LYS A 48 7.82 -10.11 0.47
CA LYS A 48 8.23 -11.40 -0.07
C LYS A 48 7.11 -12.08 -0.83
N ASN A 49 5.88 -12.00 -0.33
CA ASN A 49 4.72 -12.56 -1.01
C ASN A 49 4.44 -11.82 -2.32
N ILE A 50 4.54 -10.49 -2.32
CA ILE A 50 4.39 -9.68 -3.55
C ILE A 50 5.47 -10.09 -4.56
N CYS A 51 6.74 -10.09 -4.17
CA CYS A 51 7.85 -10.46 -5.05
C CYS A 51 7.69 -11.86 -5.65
N LYS A 52 7.19 -12.82 -4.86
CA LYS A 52 6.95 -14.19 -5.33
C LYS A 52 5.97 -14.20 -6.50
N VAL A 53 4.85 -13.48 -6.38
CA VAL A 53 3.82 -13.44 -7.42
C VAL A 53 4.28 -12.59 -8.61
N LEU A 54 4.86 -11.40 -8.36
CA LEU A 54 5.43 -10.54 -9.41
C LEU A 54 6.48 -11.24 -10.27
N GLY A 55 7.30 -12.12 -9.68
CA GLY A 55 8.31 -12.86 -10.42
C GLY A 55 7.75 -14.03 -11.24
N LYS A 56 6.62 -14.60 -10.84
CA LYS A 56 5.97 -15.70 -11.56
C LYS A 56 4.51 -15.87 -11.09
N PRO A 57 3.53 -15.31 -11.81
CA PRO A 57 2.13 -15.54 -11.50
C PRO A 57 1.75 -17.00 -11.78
N THR A 58 0.83 -17.56 -10.99
CA THR A 58 0.32 -18.92 -11.15
C THR A 58 -0.97 -18.91 -11.97
N ASP A 59 -0.97 -19.57 -13.13
CA ASP A 59 -2.13 -19.69 -14.01
C ASP A 59 -3.39 -20.21 -13.27
N GLY A 60 -4.51 -19.50 -13.44
CA GLY A 60 -5.82 -19.90 -12.93
C GLY A 60 -5.95 -19.87 -11.40
N ASN A 61 -5.15 -19.06 -10.70
CA ASN A 61 -5.15 -18.97 -9.24
C ASN A 61 -5.74 -17.64 -8.72
N PRO A 62 -7.07 -17.51 -8.64
CA PRO A 62 -7.72 -16.27 -8.20
C PRO A 62 -7.44 -15.92 -6.73
N ALA A 63 -7.08 -16.91 -5.90
CA ALA A 63 -6.70 -16.66 -4.51
C ALA A 63 -5.34 -15.98 -4.42
N GLU A 64 -4.40 -16.32 -5.30
CA GLU A 64 -3.09 -15.67 -5.38
C GLU A 64 -3.20 -14.25 -5.94
N GLU A 65 -4.04 -14.06 -6.96
CA GLU A 65 -4.39 -12.75 -7.52
C GLU A 65 -4.96 -11.81 -6.45
N SER A 66 -6.01 -12.24 -5.74
CA SER A 66 -6.61 -11.47 -4.65
C SER A 66 -5.61 -11.18 -3.53
N ALA A 67 -4.76 -12.16 -3.19
CA ALA A 67 -3.71 -11.99 -2.20
C ALA A 67 -2.64 -10.98 -2.65
N LEU A 68 -2.27 -10.94 -3.94
CA LEU A 68 -1.34 -9.96 -4.49
C LEU A 68 -1.88 -8.55 -4.30
N MET A 69 -3.12 -8.29 -4.75
CA MET A 69 -3.72 -6.96 -4.65
C MET A 69 -3.87 -6.51 -3.18
N LYS A 70 -4.28 -7.43 -2.31
CA LYS A 70 -4.35 -7.17 -0.86
C LYS A 70 -2.97 -6.86 -0.25
N ASN A 71 -1.93 -7.60 -0.65
CA ASN A 71 -0.58 -7.36 -0.13
C ASN A 71 -0.02 -6.02 -0.63
N LEU A 72 -0.23 -5.66 -1.90
CA LEU A 72 0.14 -4.36 -2.47
C LEU A 72 -0.54 -3.22 -1.69
N GLN A 73 -1.85 -3.32 -1.46
CA GLN A 73 -2.60 -2.36 -0.67
C GLN A 73 -2.06 -2.27 0.77
N THR A 74 -1.86 -3.41 1.43
CA THR A 74 -1.34 -3.47 2.81
C THR A 74 0.02 -2.76 2.91
N TYR A 75 0.87 -2.92 1.90
CA TYR A 75 2.18 -2.27 1.87
C TYR A 75 2.06 -0.76 1.62
N TYR A 76 1.18 -0.36 0.71
CA TYR A 76 0.88 1.05 0.46
C TYR A 76 0.42 1.73 1.77
N GLU A 77 -0.58 1.17 2.45
CA GLU A 77 -1.13 1.69 3.71
C GLU A 77 -0.08 1.74 4.83
N TYR A 78 0.85 0.78 4.84
CA TYR A 78 1.96 0.78 5.79
C TYR A 78 2.88 1.99 5.61
N LEU A 79 3.23 2.32 4.37
CA LEU A 79 4.05 3.49 4.04
C LEU A 79 3.29 4.80 4.24
N ASP A 80 2.00 4.83 3.92
CA ASP A 80 1.13 5.99 4.15
C ASP A 80 1.05 6.31 5.64
N ASN A 81 0.83 5.30 6.50
CA ASN A 81 0.86 5.43 7.96
C ASN A 81 2.22 5.94 8.48
N ILE A 82 3.35 5.55 7.86
CA ILE A 82 4.66 6.12 8.19
C ILE A 82 4.71 7.62 7.84
N ASN A 83 4.30 7.99 6.62
CA ASN A 83 4.27 9.39 6.19
C ASN A 83 3.36 10.25 7.08
N ASP A 84 2.16 9.76 7.39
CA ASP A 84 1.19 10.43 8.25
C ASP A 84 1.76 10.70 9.66
N ARG A 85 2.51 9.74 10.21
CA ARG A 85 3.18 9.91 11.52
C ARG A 85 4.30 10.94 11.47
N ILE A 86 5.05 10.98 10.36
CA ILE A 86 6.08 12.00 10.12
C ILE A 86 5.43 13.39 10.06
N ASP A 87 4.35 13.54 9.30
CA ASP A 87 3.69 14.81 9.03
C ASP A 87 2.95 15.37 10.25
N ARG A 88 2.35 14.51 11.08
CA ARG A 88 1.70 14.90 12.35
C ARG A 88 2.69 15.28 13.45
N GLY A 89 3.99 15.19 13.18
CA GLY A 89 5.02 15.47 14.19
C GLY A 89 4.98 14.48 15.35
N TRP A 90 4.37 13.30 15.17
CA TRP A 90 4.35 12.19 16.14
C TRP A 90 5.70 11.46 16.13
N ARG A 91 6.75 12.28 16.27
CA ARG A 91 8.16 11.94 16.33
C ARG A 91 8.54 11.33 17.67
N GLU A 92 7.72 10.44 18.22
CA GLU A 92 8.36 9.38 19.00
C GLU A 92 9.16 8.57 17.99
N GLU A 93 10.40 9.01 17.75
CA GLU A 93 11.31 8.50 16.74
C GLU A 93 11.42 6.97 16.80
N ALA A 94 11.22 6.39 17.99
CA ALA A 94 11.17 4.96 18.23
C ALA A 94 10.13 4.23 17.35
N ASN A 95 8.92 4.76 17.15
CA ASN A 95 7.87 4.07 16.41
C ASN A 95 8.11 4.14 14.90
N VAL A 96 8.40 5.32 14.34
CA VAL A 96 8.72 5.47 12.91
C VAL A 96 10.00 4.70 12.56
N LYS A 97 11.04 4.81 13.39
CA LYS A 97 12.30 4.06 13.19
C LYS A 97 12.07 2.55 13.21
N THR A 98 11.24 2.04 14.12
CA THR A 98 10.91 0.60 14.17
C THR A 98 10.19 0.16 12.90
N LEU A 99 9.26 0.96 12.40
CA LEU A 99 8.54 0.66 11.15
C LEU A 99 9.50 0.67 9.93
N LEU A 100 10.43 1.62 9.88
CA LEU A 100 11.46 1.67 8.83
C LEU A 100 12.44 0.50 8.91
N GLN A 101 12.86 0.12 10.12
CA GLN A 101 13.71 -1.05 10.36
C GLN A 101 13.02 -2.35 9.95
N ALA A 102 11.69 -2.43 10.08
CA ALA A 102 10.92 -3.56 9.59
C ALA A 102 10.94 -3.66 8.06
N ILE A 103 11.06 -2.56 7.32
CA ILE A 103 11.28 -2.59 5.87
C ILE A 103 12.73 -3.00 5.56
N GLY A 104 13.69 -2.39 6.25
CA GLY A 104 15.12 -2.59 6.05
C GLY A 104 15.76 -1.52 5.16
N GLU A 105 17.09 -1.40 5.23
CA GLU A 105 17.86 -0.33 4.57
C GLU A 105 17.79 -0.39 3.04
N GLU A 106 17.66 -1.59 2.47
CA GLU A 106 17.55 -1.78 1.03
C GLU A 106 16.19 -1.38 0.44
N GLY A 107 15.24 -1.03 1.31
CA GLY A 107 13.87 -0.72 0.95
C GLY A 107 13.03 -1.92 0.50
N PRO A 108 11.82 -1.65 0.00
CA PRO A 108 10.94 -2.69 -0.52
C PRO A 108 11.57 -3.36 -1.74
N GLN A 109 11.60 -4.69 -1.78
CA GLN A 109 12.22 -5.44 -2.87
C GLN A 109 11.31 -5.50 -4.10
N MET A 110 9.99 -5.46 -3.92
CA MET A 110 9.03 -5.47 -5.02
C MET A 110 9.24 -4.36 -6.06
N VAL A 111 9.76 -3.19 -5.66
CA VAL A 111 10.01 -2.07 -6.59
C VAL A 111 11.21 -2.33 -7.51
N LYS A 112 11.97 -3.39 -7.26
CA LYS A 112 13.11 -3.85 -8.07
C LYS A 112 12.73 -5.00 -9.01
N VAL A 113 11.53 -5.58 -8.85
CA VAL A 113 11.08 -6.71 -9.65
C VAL A 113 10.61 -6.22 -11.02
N THR A 114 11.07 -6.87 -12.08
CA THR A 114 10.54 -6.64 -13.43
C THR A 114 9.22 -7.39 -13.58
N VAL A 115 8.14 -6.67 -13.87
CA VAL A 115 6.81 -7.24 -14.08
C VAL A 115 6.66 -7.67 -15.54
N ASP A 116 6.29 -8.92 -15.77
CA ASP A 116 5.92 -9.44 -17.08
C ASP A 116 4.39 -9.31 -17.28
N ALA A 117 3.97 -8.18 -17.85
CA ALA A 117 2.55 -7.87 -18.08
C ALA A 117 1.79 -9.00 -18.80
N GLU A 118 2.39 -9.62 -19.82
CA GLU A 118 1.74 -10.66 -20.61
C GLU A 118 1.57 -11.96 -19.81
N ALA A 119 2.51 -12.27 -18.91
CA ALA A 119 2.35 -13.39 -17.99
C ALA A 119 1.15 -13.20 -17.04
N PHE A 120 0.91 -11.97 -16.56
CA PHE A 120 -0.23 -11.65 -15.69
C PHE A 120 -1.58 -11.72 -16.43
N LYS A 121 -1.66 -11.11 -17.62
CA LYS A 121 -2.85 -11.22 -18.49
C LYS A 121 -3.23 -12.67 -18.76
N LYS A 122 -2.23 -13.50 -19.06
CA LYS A 122 -2.45 -14.93 -19.28
C LYS A 122 -2.84 -15.68 -18.01
N ALA A 123 -2.19 -15.41 -16.89
CA ALA A 123 -2.38 -16.19 -15.67
C ALA A 123 -3.74 -15.92 -15.00
N TYR A 124 -4.22 -14.67 -15.03
CA TYR A 124 -5.41 -14.23 -14.31
C TYR A 124 -6.53 -13.69 -15.21
N GLU A 125 -6.40 -13.85 -16.53
CA GLU A 125 -7.33 -13.30 -17.52
C GLU A 125 -7.49 -11.77 -17.44
N TRP A 126 -6.46 -11.09 -16.94
CA TRP A 126 -6.42 -9.64 -16.81
C TRP A 126 -6.41 -8.93 -18.16
N ASP A 127 -7.03 -7.76 -18.19
CA ASP A 127 -6.91 -6.83 -19.31
C ASP A 127 -5.77 -5.81 -19.09
N ASP A 128 -5.66 -4.85 -20.01
CA ASP A 128 -4.64 -3.79 -19.90
C ASP A 128 -4.88 -2.88 -18.68
N ASP A 129 -6.15 -2.62 -18.31
CA ASP A 129 -6.51 -1.74 -17.18
C ASP A 129 -6.12 -2.39 -15.84
N ASP A 130 -6.26 -3.71 -15.71
CA ASP A 130 -5.82 -4.48 -14.54
C ASP A 130 -4.30 -4.41 -14.35
N VAL A 131 -3.54 -4.62 -15.42
CA VAL A 131 -2.07 -4.52 -15.41
C VAL A 131 -1.62 -3.11 -15.09
N ASP A 132 -2.27 -2.09 -15.67
CA ASP A 132 -1.99 -0.69 -15.39
C ASP A 132 -2.28 -0.35 -13.93
N THR A 133 -3.37 -0.87 -13.36
CA THR A 133 -3.71 -0.69 -11.95
C THR A 133 -2.64 -1.28 -11.03
N MET A 134 -2.18 -2.52 -11.30
CA MET A 134 -1.09 -3.15 -10.54
C MET A 134 0.20 -2.33 -10.66
N THR A 135 0.57 -1.93 -11.88
CA THR A 135 1.81 -1.19 -12.16
C THR A 135 1.79 0.19 -11.50
N ALA A 136 0.68 0.91 -11.60
CA ALA A 136 0.47 2.19 -10.92
C ALA A 136 0.57 2.06 -9.40
N THR A 137 0.04 0.98 -8.83
CA THR A 137 0.14 0.70 -7.39
C THR A 137 1.60 0.50 -6.95
N ILE A 138 2.39 -0.27 -7.71
CA ILE A 138 3.82 -0.47 -7.43
C ILE A 138 4.59 0.86 -7.55
N LEU A 139 4.28 1.67 -8.55
CA LEU A 139 4.87 3.01 -8.71
C LEU A 139 4.50 3.95 -7.56
N GLY A 140 3.25 3.89 -7.07
CA GLY A 140 2.81 4.64 -5.90
C GLY A 140 3.57 4.24 -4.63
N ILE A 141 3.77 2.94 -4.41
CA ILE A 141 4.58 2.41 -3.31
C ILE A 141 6.03 2.92 -3.41
N LYS A 142 6.64 2.85 -4.60
CA LYS A 142 8.00 3.36 -4.84
C LYS A 142 8.08 4.86 -4.52
N TYR A 143 7.12 5.64 -5.01
CA TYR A 143 7.07 7.08 -4.74
C TYR A 143 6.97 7.37 -3.23
N MET A 144 6.09 6.66 -2.51
CA MET A 144 5.96 6.84 -1.06
C MET A 144 7.23 6.46 -0.32
N TRP A 145 7.90 5.37 -0.71
CA TRP A 145 9.18 5.00 -0.13
C TRP A 145 10.26 6.07 -0.35
N ASP A 146 10.33 6.64 -1.55
CA ASP A 146 11.25 7.74 -1.86
C ASP A 146 10.94 8.99 -1.01
N GLN A 147 9.67 9.28 -0.72
CA GLN A 147 9.28 10.39 0.15
C GLN A 147 9.69 10.13 1.60
N VAL A 148 9.36 8.94 2.12
CA VAL A 148 9.72 8.51 3.47
C VAL A 148 11.23 8.62 3.69
N THR A 149 12.02 8.04 2.80
CA THR A 149 13.49 8.03 2.90
C THR A 149 14.10 9.42 2.84
N LYS A 150 13.62 10.29 1.93
CA LYS A 150 14.05 11.71 1.88
C LYS A 150 13.77 12.44 3.19
N ARG A 151 12.56 12.27 3.74
CA ARG A 151 12.14 12.91 4.98
C ARG A 151 12.91 12.37 6.18
N THR A 152 13.25 11.08 6.22
CA THR A 152 13.96 10.47 7.34
C THR A 152 15.47 10.74 7.30
N ASN A 153 16.08 10.76 6.12
CA ASN A 153 17.49 11.16 5.97
C ASN A 153 17.70 12.63 6.39
N PHE A 154 16.73 13.50 6.05
CA PHE A 154 16.71 14.89 6.52
C PHE A 154 16.63 15.00 8.05
N LEU A 155 15.89 14.11 8.71
CA LEU A 155 15.82 14.08 10.18
C LEU A 155 17.12 13.60 10.82
N GLN A 156 17.84 12.66 10.20
CA GLN A 156 19.14 12.19 10.71
C GLN A 156 20.27 13.22 10.54
N SER A 157 20.19 14.12 9.55
CA SER A 157 21.18 15.18 9.32
C SER A 157 20.94 16.46 10.13
N SER A 158 19.84 16.54 10.89
CA SER A 158 19.44 17.73 11.67
C SER A 158 19.72 17.61 13.17
N ASN A 159 20.43 16.55 13.58
CA ASN A 159 20.98 16.32 14.92
C ASN A 159 22.51 16.47 14.88
#